data_AF-A0A2T0LHE6-F1
#
_entry.id   AF-A0A2T0LHE6-F1
#
_cell.length_a   1.000
_cell.length_b   1.000
_cell.length_c   1.000
_cell.angle_alpha   90.00
_cell.angle_beta   90.00
_cell.angle_gamma   90.00
#
_symmetry.space_group_name_H-M   'P 1'
#
loop_
_entity.id
_entity.type
_entity.pdbx_description
1 polymer ?
#
loop_
_entity_poly.entity_id
_entity_poly.type
_entity_poly.pdbx_seq_one_letter_code
_entity_poly.pdbx_strand_id
1 'polypeptide(L)' 'MDLENRLRQFIGRTVQVVVPQGSGPFEGQLVSVTNGAFTIQTAPPPGYGSSSLLTFLIRNISYVRILA' A
#
# COMPACT_ATOMS: atom_id res chain seq x y z
N MET A 1 -13.83 -8.40 -4.94
CA MET A 1 -14.55 -8.31 -3.66
C MET A 1 -13.81 -9.00 -2.50
N ASP A 2 -13.23 -10.21 -2.65
CA ASP A 2 -12.49 -10.85 -1.54
C ASP A 2 -11.22 -10.11 -1.09
N LEU A 3 -10.41 -9.61 -2.03
CA LEU A 3 -9.14 -8.96 -1.71
C LEU A 3 -9.33 -7.63 -0.96
N GLU A 4 -10.34 -6.84 -1.31
CA GLU A 4 -10.64 -5.56 -0.65
C GLU A 4 -11.08 -5.77 0.79
N ASN A 5 -11.99 -6.72 1.01
CA ASN A 5 -12.47 -7.08 2.33
C ASN A 5 -11.32 -7.61 3.20
N ARG A 6 -10.41 -8.39 2.61
CA ARG A 6 -9.22 -8.87 3.29
C ARG A 6 -8.24 -7.74 3.61
N LEU A 7 -7.97 -6.84 2.67
CA LEU A 7 -7.10 -5.68 2.88
C LEU A 7 -7.63 -4.77 3.99
N ARG A 8 -8.95 -4.58 4.08
CA ARG A 8 -9.56 -3.79 5.16
C ARG A 8 -9.23 -4.30 6.56
N GLN A 9 -9.02 -5.61 6.73
CA GLN A 9 -8.63 -6.20 8.02
C GLN A 9 -7.19 -5.83 8.42
N PHE A 10 -6.38 -5.35 7.49
CA PHE A 10 -4.98 -4.97 7.71
C PHE A 10 -4.76 -3.46 7.69
N ILE A 11 -5.83 -2.64 7.75
CA ILE A 11 -5.68 -1.19 7.94
C ILE A 11 -4.90 -0.93 9.23
N GLY A 12 -3.88 -0.08 9.14
CA GLY A 12 -2.92 0.20 10.21
C GLY A 12 -1.67 -0.70 10.19
N ARG A 13 -1.61 -1.74 9.35
CA ARG A 13 -0.42 -2.60 9.21
C ARG A 13 0.53 -2.09 8.13
N THR A 14 1.81 -2.43 8.28
CA THR A 14 2.81 -2.19 7.23
C THR A 14 2.60 -3.18 6.10
N VAL A 15 2.55 -2.67 4.88
CA VAL A 15 2.38 -3.45 3.66
C VAL A 15 3.45 -3.09 2.65
N GLN A 16 3.81 -4.08 1.85
CA GLN A 16 4.70 -3.94 0.71
C GLN A 16 3.88 -4.18 -0.57
N VAL A 17 3.88 -3.19 -1.47
CA VAL A 17 3.12 -3.21 -2.72
C VAL A 17 4.08 -3.35 -3.88
N VAL A 18 3.87 -4.36 -4.73
CA VAL A 18 4.63 -4.52 -5.97
C VAL A 18 3.74 -4.25 -7.16
N VAL A 19 4.18 -3.36 -8.03
CA VAL A 19 3.51 -3.01 -9.29
C VAL A 19 4.30 -3.59 -10.48
N PRO A 20 3.62 -4.05 -11.55
CA PRO A 20 4.29 -4.75 -12.66
C PRO A 20 5.33 -3.92 -13.43
N GLN A 21 5.21 -2.58 -13.40
CA GLN A 21 6.02 -1.66 -14.20
C GLN A 21 6.65 -0.51 -13.38
N GLY A 22 6.70 -0.63 -12.04
CA GLY A 22 7.21 0.42 -11.17
C GLY A 22 8.62 0.17 -10.65
N SER A 23 9.25 1.24 -10.16
CA SER A 23 10.64 1.34 -9.69
C SER A 23 10.99 0.55 -8.41
N GLY A 24 10.17 -0.44 -8.02
CA GLY A 24 10.43 -1.31 -6.88
C GLY A 24 9.20 -1.52 -5.98
N PRO A 25 9.36 -2.34 -4.92
CA PRO A 25 8.33 -2.48 -3.89
C PRO A 25 8.15 -1.16 -3.13
N PHE A 26 6.90 -0.71 -3.03
CA PHE A 26 6.53 0.41 -2.18
C PHE A 26 6.15 -0.10 -0.80
N GLU A 27 6.83 0.38 0.23
CA GLU A 27 6.54 0.02 1.61
C GLU A 27 5.88 1.18 2.34
N GLY A 28 4.83 0.87 3.09
CA GLY A 28 4.10 1.87 3.86
C GLY A 28 2.98 1.25 4.69
N GLN A 29 2.41 2.06 5.57
CA GLN A 29 1.28 1.66 6.39
C GLN A 29 -0.02 1.75 5.58
N LEU A 30 -0.84 0.70 5.57
CA LEU A 30 -2.14 0.74 4.93
C LEU A 30 -3.09 1.65 5.69
N VAL A 31 -3.56 2.75 5.08
CA VAL A 31 -4.40 3.75 5.75
C VAL A 31 -5.87 3.61 5.36
N SER A 32 -6.14 3.28 4.10
CA SER A 32 -7.50 3.22 3.58
C SER A 32 -7.64 2.19 2.47
N VAL A 33 -8.84 1.61 2.35
CA VAL A 33 -9.22 0.70 1.27
C VAL A 33 -10.61 1.08 0.78
N THR A 34 -10.67 1.59 -0.44
CA THR A 34 -11.89 2.00 -1.13
C THR A 34 -12.25 0.99 -2.23
N ASN A 35 -13.34 1.24 -2.95
CA ASN A 35 -13.84 0.32 -3.98
C ASN A 35 -12.90 0.31 -5.20
N GLY A 36 -12.00 -0.66 -5.25
CA GLY A 36 -11.02 -0.88 -6.31
C GLY A 36 -9.63 -0.28 -6.04
N ALA A 37 -9.41 0.36 -4.89
CA ALA A 37 -8.16 1.05 -4.58
C ALA A 37 -7.81 0.99 -3.09
N PHE A 38 -6.54 1.22 -2.79
CA PHE A 38 -6.07 1.35 -1.41
C PHE A 38 -4.95 2.37 -1.31
N THR A 39 -4.82 2.98 -0.14
CA THR A 39 -3.84 4.04 0.12
C THR A 39 -2.88 3.59 1.21
N ILE A 40 -1.59 3.75 0.96
CA ILE A 40 -0.54 3.54 1.94
C ILE A 40 0.13 4.86 2.29
N GLN A 41 0.61 4.96 3.52
CA GLN A 41 1.47 6.04 3.97
C GLN A 41 2.91 5.53 4.02
N THR A 42 3.78 6.05 3.16
CA THR A 42 5.18 5.66 3.14
C THR A 42 5.95 6.33 4.27
N ALA A 43 7.00 5.66 4.75
CA ALA A 43 7.95 6.27 5.65
C ALA A 43 8.61 7.49 4.98
N PRO A 44 8.95 8.54 5.75
CA PRO A 44 9.71 9.65 5.22
C PRO A 44 11.12 9.17 4.80
N PRO A 45 11.66 9.68 3.68
CA PRO A 45 13.02 9.35 3.27
C PRO A 45 14.05 9.73 4.36
N PRO A 46 15.19 9.01 4.46
CA PRO A 46 16.20 9.29 5.46
C PRO A 46 16.74 10.72 5.31
N GLY A 47 16.68 11.51 6.39
CA GLY A 47 17.27 12.84 6.44
C GLY A 47 16.33 14.04 6.32
N TYR A 48 15.01 13.89 6.57
CA TYR A 48 13.91 14.88 6.50
C TYR A 48 13.06 14.79 5.23
N GLY A 49 11.89 14.16 5.36
CA GLY A 49 10.81 14.21 4.38
C GLY A 49 9.46 14.06 5.08
N SER A 50 8.37 14.47 4.43
CA SER A 50 7.02 14.20 4.92
C SER A 50 6.58 12.80 4.48
N SER A 51 5.83 12.11 5.35
CA SER A 51 5.14 10.88 4.96
C SER A 51 4.33 11.13 3.70
N SER A 52 4.48 10.30 2.67
CA SER A 52 3.73 10.46 1.42
C SER A 52 2.58 9.47 1.38
N LEU A 53 1.41 9.94 0.95
CA LEU A 53 0.25 9.08 0.72
C LEU A 53 0.29 8.61 -0.73
N LEU A 54 0.40 7.30 -0.93
CA LEU A 54 0.37 6.67 -2.24
C LEU A 54 -0.92 5.87 -2.39
N THR A 55 -1.65 6.11 -3.47
CA THR A 55 -2.88 5.38 -3.79
C THR A 55 -2.66 4.45 -4.96
N PHE A 56 -2.98 3.17 -4.76
CA PHE A 56 -2.83 2.11 -5.75
C PHE A 56 -4.20 1.56 -6.15
N LEU A 57 -4.37 1.33 -7.45
CA LEU A 57 -5.50 0.58 -7.97
C LEU A 57 -5.21 -0.92 -7.83
N ILE A 58 -6.13 -1.67 -7.23
CA ILE A 58 -5.96 -3.11 -6.97
C ILE A 58 -5.73 -3.89 -8.27
N ARG A 59 -6.36 -3.45 -9.36
CA ARG A 59 -6.18 -4.05 -10.69
C ARG A 59 -4.80 -3.82 -11.32
N ASN A 60 -4.02 -2.87 -10.80
CA ASN A 60 -2.72 -2.46 -11.35
C ASN A 60 -1.53 -2.92 -10.49
N ILE A 61 -1.78 -3.70 -9.44
CA ILE A 61 -0.70 -4.27 -8.60
C ILE A 61 -0.46 -5.73 -8.98
N SER A 62 0.79 -6.18 -8.89
CA SER A 62 1.15 -7.59 -9.04
C SER A 62 0.74 -8.37 -7.80
N TYR A 63 1.15 -7.90 -6.63
CA TYR A 63 0.77 -8.47 -5.35
C TYR A 63 0.96 -7.45 -4.21
N VAL A 64 0.34 -7.76 -3.07
CA VAL A 64 0.55 -7.06 -1.81
C VAL A 64 1.03 -8.06 -0.76
N ARG A 65 2.04 -7.69 0.01
CA ARG A 65 2.54 -8.49 1.13
C ARG A 65 2.30 -7.72 2.42
N ILE A 66 1.73 -8.39 3.42
CA ILE A 66 1.57 -7.83 4.77
C ILE A 66 2.85 -8.12 5.56
N LEU A 67 3.48 -7.08 6.09
CA LEU A 67 4.65 -7.17 6.96
C LEU A 67 4.12 -7.00 8.39
N ALA A 68 4.09 -8.09 9.15
CA ALA A 68 3.39 -8.20 10.44
C ALA A 68 3.83 -7.16 11.48
#